data_AF-A0AAN9DS81-F1
#
_entry.id   AF-A0AAN9DS81-F1
#
_cell.length_a   1.000
_cell.length_b   1.000
_cell.length_c   1.000
_cell.angle_alpha   90.00
_cell.angle_beta   90.00
_cell.angle_gamma   90.00
#
_symmetry.space_group_name_H-M   'P 1'
#
loop_
_entity.id
_entity.type
_entity.pdbx_description
1 polymer ?
#
loop_
_entity_poly.entity_id
_entity_poly.type
_entity_poly.pdbx_seq_one_letter_code
_entity_poly.pdbx_strand_id
1 'polypeptide(L)'
;MAPSLVRLYEQMPEPKYVIAMGACTITGGMFSTDSYSTVRGVDKLIPVDVYLPGCPPKPEAVIDAITKLRKKISQEIYEDQIGSQVENRFNGRMVNIPSYRCKPQDIITSKDEQKSRALIQNYLDSAPREELPTHLTLHPFQYKGLVNKIIDSKWVGLKINELLVVEYYSRQT
;
A
#
# COMPACT_ATOMS: atom_id res chain seq x y z
N MET A 1 -22.11 12.91 18.94
CA MET A 1 -21.97 11.90 17.86
C MET A 1 -20.54 11.79 17.35
N ALA A 2 -19.82 12.91 17.17
CA ALA A 2 -18.44 12.91 16.66
C ALA A 2 -17.49 11.83 17.26
N PRO A 3 -17.35 11.67 18.60
CA PRO A 3 -16.43 10.66 19.14
C PRO A 3 -16.89 9.22 18.88
N SER A 4 -18.20 8.98 18.83
CA SER A 4 -18.77 7.67 18.52
C SER A 4 -18.48 7.25 17.07
N LEU A 5 -18.50 8.21 16.14
CA LEU A 5 -18.18 7.98 14.73
C LEU A 5 -16.71 7.58 14.54
N VAL A 6 -15.78 8.30 15.19
CA VAL A 6 -14.35 7.98 15.14
C VAL A 6 -14.10 6.57 15.70
N ARG A 7 -14.72 6.24 16.85
CA ARG A 7 -14.61 4.91 17.45
C ARG A 7 -15.10 3.80 16.51
N LEU A 8 -16.19 4.01 15.78
CA LEU A 8 -16.68 3.04 14.79
C LEU A 8 -15.67 2.86 13.65
N TYR A 9 -15.10 3.95 13.15
CA TYR A 9 -14.10 3.91 12.08
C TYR A 9 -12.83 3.18 12.50
N GLU A 10 -12.40 3.32 13.75
CA GLU A 10 -11.24 2.61 14.31
C GLU A 10 -11.49 1.12 14.50
N GLN A 11 -12.73 0.72 14.75
CA GLN A 11 -13.12 -0.68 14.96
C GLN A 11 -13.29 -1.49 13.65
N MET A 12 -13.16 -0.85 12.48
CA MET A 12 -13.26 -1.52 11.17
C MET A 12 -11.88 -2.00 10.67
N PRO A 13 -11.78 -3.21 10.09
CA PRO A 13 -10.53 -3.71 9.51
C PRO A 13 -10.13 -2.94 8.24
N GLU A 14 -8.85 -2.93 7.91
CA GLU A 14 -8.33 -2.43 6.63
C GLU A 14 -8.52 -3.47 5.51
N PRO A 15 -8.81 -3.07 4.25
CA PRO A 15 -9.00 -1.71 3.74
C PRO A 15 -10.41 -1.15 4.01
N LYS A 16 -10.51 0.14 4.34
CA LYS A 16 -11.76 0.85 4.62
C LYS A 16 -11.92 2.09 3.76
N TYR A 17 -13.14 2.32 3.29
CA TYR A 17 -13.47 3.43 2.41
C TYR A 17 -14.68 4.21 2.92
N VAL A 18 -14.57 5.54 2.94
CA VAL A 18 -15.58 6.45 3.51
C VAL A 18 -16.18 7.33 2.42
N ILE A 19 -17.51 7.34 2.34
CA ILE A 19 -18.26 8.24 1.47
C ILE A 19 -18.94 9.31 2.33
N ALA A 20 -18.65 10.59 2.08
CA ALA A 20 -19.36 11.71 2.70
C ALA A 20 -20.63 12.02 1.90
N MET A 21 -21.80 11.67 2.46
CA MET A 21 -23.09 11.82 1.80
C MET A 21 -23.87 13.04 2.33
N GLY A 22 -24.06 14.01 1.44
CA GLY A 22 -24.92 15.17 1.64
C GLY A 22 -24.18 16.40 2.17
N ALA A 23 -24.80 17.57 2.01
CA ALA A 23 -24.16 18.86 2.33
C ALA A 23 -23.72 18.96 3.80
N CYS A 24 -24.48 18.35 4.71
CA CYS A 24 -24.17 18.37 6.15
C CYS A 24 -22.87 17.64 6.49
N THR A 25 -22.54 16.53 5.83
CA THR A 25 -21.29 15.79 6.12
C THR A 25 -20.08 16.42 5.45
N ILE A 26 -20.25 17.19 4.37
CA ILE A 26 -19.13 17.77 3.61
C ILE A 26 -18.69 19.11 4.23
N THR A 27 -19.63 20.04 4.43
CA THR A 27 -19.32 21.39 4.93
C THR A 27 -20.10 21.80 6.19
N GLY A 28 -20.98 20.93 6.69
CA GLY A 28 -21.99 21.29 7.70
C GLY A 28 -23.32 21.77 7.10
N GLY A 29 -23.39 21.98 5.78
CA GLY A 29 -24.62 22.32 5.06
C GLY A 29 -25.31 23.57 5.62
N MET A 30 -26.62 23.46 5.88
CA MET A 30 -27.40 24.57 6.45
C MET A 30 -26.93 24.98 7.86
N PHE A 31 -26.27 24.08 8.58
CA PHE A 31 -25.81 24.34 9.95
C PHE A 31 -24.42 24.94 9.99
N SER A 32 -23.82 25.22 8.82
CA SER A 32 -22.48 25.74 8.77
C SER A 32 -22.37 27.10 9.45
N THR A 33 -23.30 28.04 9.27
CA THR A 33 -23.16 29.42 9.81
C THR A 33 -23.50 29.53 11.30
N ASP A 34 -24.64 29.00 11.72
CA ASP A 34 -25.27 29.41 12.99
C ASP A 34 -25.29 28.34 14.08
N SER A 35 -24.64 27.18 13.85
CA SER A 35 -24.64 26.09 14.85
C SER A 35 -23.31 25.96 15.58
N TYR A 36 -23.39 25.91 16.91
CA TYR A 36 -22.23 25.75 17.81
C TYR A 36 -21.86 24.28 18.07
N SER A 37 -22.76 23.35 17.77
CA SER A 37 -22.66 21.94 18.14
C SER A 37 -22.45 20.99 16.95
N THR A 38 -22.37 21.51 15.71
CA THR A 38 -22.13 20.68 14.53
C THR A 38 -20.67 20.76 14.08
N VAL A 39 -20.13 19.60 13.70
CA VAL A 39 -18.81 19.53 13.09
C VAL A 39 -18.95 19.90 11.62
N ARG A 40 -18.28 20.98 11.22
CA ARG A 40 -18.29 21.48 9.83
C ARG A 40 -17.36 20.61 8.98
N GLY A 41 -17.92 19.54 8.44
CA GLY A 41 -17.23 18.55 7.61
C GLY A 41 -16.71 17.35 8.40
N VAL A 42 -17.01 16.15 7.90
CA VAL A 42 -16.59 14.88 8.51
C VAL A 42 -15.09 14.60 8.30
N ASP A 43 -14.49 15.24 7.28
CA ASP A 43 -13.08 15.12 6.90
C ASP A 43 -12.12 15.56 8.01
N LYS A 44 -12.61 16.34 8.97
CA LYS A 44 -11.87 16.75 10.17
C LYS A 44 -11.71 15.62 11.19
N LEU A 45 -12.54 14.58 11.09
CA LEU A 45 -12.59 13.46 12.01
C LEU A 45 -12.00 12.20 11.39
N ILE A 46 -12.38 11.90 10.15
CA ILE A 46 -11.98 10.68 9.42
C ILE A 46 -11.66 11.01 7.96
N PRO A 47 -10.74 10.30 7.30
CA PRO A 47 -10.44 10.53 5.89
C PRO A 47 -11.64 10.13 5.02
N VAL A 48 -11.95 10.94 4.02
CA VAL A 48 -13.05 10.72 3.08
C VAL A 48 -12.52 10.43 1.68
N ASP A 49 -13.04 9.37 1.06
CA ASP A 49 -12.64 8.93 -0.27
C ASP A 49 -13.44 9.57 -1.39
N VAL A 50 -14.75 9.71 -1.17
CA VAL A 50 -15.70 10.21 -2.17
C VAL A 50 -16.70 11.14 -1.52
N TYR A 51 -16.89 12.31 -2.13
CA TYR A 51 -17.87 13.31 -1.71
C TYR A 51 -19.11 13.23 -2.59
N LEU A 52 -20.28 13.14 -1.97
CA LEU A 52 -21.57 13.12 -2.63
C LEU A 52 -22.41 14.33 -2.18
N PRO A 53 -22.46 15.43 -2.97
CA PRO A 53 -23.27 16.59 -2.61
C PRO A 53 -24.78 16.30 -2.77
N GLY A 54 -25.59 16.97 -1.94
CA GLY A 54 -27.05 16.89 -1.99
C GLY A 54 -27.71 17.18 -0.63
N CYS A 55 -28.98 17.56 -0.62
CA CYS A 55 -29.73 17.81 0.61
C CYS A 55 -31.24 17.50 0.44
N PRO A 56 -31.65 16.22 0.44
CA PRO A 56 -30.83 15.01 0.35
C PRO A 56 -30.37 14.72 -1.10
N PRO A 57 -29.29 13.95 -1.31
CA PRO A 57 -28.87 13.55 -2.66
C PRO A 57 -29.91 12.60 -3.29
N LYS A 58 -30.04 12.69 -4.62
CA LYS A 58 -30.91 11.79 -5.38
C LYS A 58 -30.36 10.35 -5.36
N PRO A 59 -31.22 9.32 -5.43
CA PRO A 59 -30.78 7.92 -5.46
C PRO A 59 -29.77 7.61 -6.57
N GLU A 60 -29.94 8.21 -7.75
CA GLU A 60 -29.03 8.02 -8.89
C GLU A 60 -27.63 8.55 -8.58
N ALA A 61 -27.54 9.64 -7.82
CA ALA A 61 -26.26 10.23 -7.40
C ALA A 61 -25.53 9.34 -6.38
N VAL A 62 -26.28 8.59 -5.55
CA VAL A 62 -25.70 7.57 -4.65
C VAL A 62 -25.09 6.42 -5.45
N ILE A 63 -25.79 5.94 -6.48
CA ILE A 63 -25.28 4.89 -7.37
C ILE A 63 -24.02 5.35 -8.11
N ASP A 64 -23.99 6.59 -8.58
CA ASP A 64 -22.80 7.19 -9.20
C ASP A 64 -21.62 7.28 -8.22
N ALA A 65 -21.86 7.69 -6.96
CA ALA A 65 -20.82 7.74 -5.93
C ALA A 65 -20.23 6.35 -5.63
N ILE A 66 -21.07 5.31 -5.54
CA ILE A 66 -20.61 3.92 -5.37
C ILE A 66 -19.80 3.46 -6.59
N THR A 67 -20.23 3.85 -7.79
CA THR A 67 -19.51 3.52 -9.04
C THR A 67 -18.14 4.20 -9.09
N LYS A 68 -18.05 5.46 -8.66
CA LYS A 68 -16.77 6.19 -8.51
C LYS A 68 -15.87 5.53 -7.48
N LEU A 69 -16.42 5.12 -6.33
CA LEU A 69 -15.65 4.41 -5.32
C LEU A 69 -15.09 3.08 -5.86
N ARG A 70 -15.91 2.29 -6.54
CA ARG A 70 -15.45 1.04 -7.19
C ARG A 70 -14.29 1.27 -8.16
N LYS A 71 -14.33 2.34 -8.96
CA LYS A 71 -13.23 2.70 -9.87
C LYS A 71 -11.95 3.05 -9.10
N LYS A 72 -12.07 3.81 -8.00
CA LYS A 72 -10.92 4.15 -7.14
C LYS A 72 -10.26 2.89 -6.57
N ILE A 73 -11.06 1.98 -6.04
CA ILE A 73 -10.57 0.68 -5.50
C ILE A 73 -9.88 -0.13 -6.60
N SER A 74 -10.46 -0.21 -7.80
CA SER A 74 -9.84 -0.97 -8.90
C SER A 74 -8.49 -0.40 -9.35
N GLN A 75 -8.32 0.93 -9.26
CA GLN A 75 -7.07 1.60 -9.60
C GLN A 75 -6.02 1.36 -8.52
N GLU A 76 -6.39 1.44 -7.25
CA GLU A 76 -5.50 1.15 -6.11
C GLU A 76 -4.98 -0.29 -6.16
N ILE A 77 -5.86 -1.26 -6.43
CA ILE A 77 -5.46 -2.66 -6.64
C ILE A 77 -4.48 -2.78 -7.82
N TYR A 78 -4.67 -2.01 -8.89
CA TYR A 78 -3.77 -2.02 -10.04
C TYR A 78 -2.41 -1.38 -9.71
N GLU A 79 -2.37 -0.30 -8.93
CA GLU A 79 -1.13 0.35 -8.48
C GLU A 79 -0.34 -0.54 -7.50
N ASP A 80 -1.01 -1.20 -6.56
CA ASP A 80 -0.41 -2.22 -5.69
C ASP A 80 0.12 -3.40 -6.51
N GLN A 81 -0.62 -3.82 -7.54
CA GLN A 81 -0.14 -4.84 -8.47
C GLN A 81 1.04 -4.35 -9.30
N ILE A 82 1.11 -3.09 -9.73
CA ILE A 82 2.28 -2.54 -10.43
C ILE A 82 3.52 -2.57 -9.53
N GLY A 83 3.38 -2.33 -8.23
CA GLY A 83 4.47 -2.54 -7.26
C GLY A 83 5.00 -3.99 -7.26
N SER A 84 4.15 -4.96 -7.58
CA SER A 84 4.52 -6.38 -7.77
C SER A 84 4.83 -6.80 -9.22
N GLN A 85 4.54 -5.95 -10.22
CA GLN A 85 4.78 -6.19 -11.66
C GLN A 85 6.10 -5.61 -12.16
N VAL A 86 7.13 -5.55 -11.32
CA VAL A 86 8.47 -5.69 -11.89
C VAL A 86 8.58 -7.16 -12.28
N GLU A 87 8.22 -7.50 -13.52
CA GLU A 87 8.43 -8.85 -14.05
C GLU A 87 9.93 -9.13 -14.04
N ASN A 88 10.35 -9.79 -12.97
CA ASN A 88 11.73 -10.09 -12.70
C ASN A 88 12.09 -11.36 -13.48
N ARG A 89 13.18 -11.25 -14.21
CA ARG A 89 13.85 -12.35 -14.86
C ARG A 89 14.95 -12.86 -13.95
N PHE A 90 14.83 -14.12 -13.56
CA PHE A 90 15.88 -14.88 -12.87
C PHE A 90 16.60 -15.73 -13.91
N ASN A 91 17.88 -15.46 -14.14
CA ASN A 91 18.69 -16.17 -15.15
C ASN A 91 18.00 -16.24 -16.52
N GLY A 92 17.31 -15.16 -16.91
CA GLY A 92 16.57 -15.06 -18.17
C GLY A 92 15.15 -15.65 -18.19
N ARG A 93 14.69 -16.29 -17.11
CA ARG A 93 13.31 -16.83 -16.99
C ARG A 93 12.40 -15.87 -16.24
N MET A 94 11.19 -15.66 -16.75
CA MET A 94 10.18 -14.83 -16.09
C MET A 94 9.66 -15.51 -14.83
N VAL A 95 9.68 -14.80 -13.71
CA VAL A 95 9.12 -15.25 -12.43
C VAL A 95 8.26 -14.14 -11.84
N ASN A 96 6.95 -14.40 -11.76
CA ASN A 96 5.96 -13.46 -11.23
C ASN A 96 5.45 -13.89 -9.84
N ILE A 97 6.17 -14.79 -9.16
CA ILE A 97 5.77 -15.37 -7.88
C ILE A 97 6.62 -14.72 -6.77
N PRO A 98 6.04 -13.91 -5.87
CA PRO A 98 6.78 -13.24 -4.80
C PRO A 98 7.49 -14.20 -3.84
N SER A 99 6.96 -15.42 -3.66
CA SER A 99 7.54 -16.48 -2.84
C SER A 99 8.65 -17.29 -3.53
N TYR A 100 9.14 -16.84 -4.69
CA TYR A 100 10.25 -17.50 -5.37
C TYR A 100 11.52 -17.46 -4.50
N ARG A 101 12.09 -18.64 -4.25
CA ARG A 101 13.31 -18.79 -3.45
C ARG A 101 14.55 -18.58 -4.33
N CYS A 102 15.15 -17.40 -4.22
CA CYS A 102 16.41 -17.06 -4.89
C CYS A 102 17.54 -18.00 -4.46
N LYS A 103 18.39 -18.39 -5.41
CA LYS A 103 19.59 -19.21 -5.19
C LYS A 103 20.86 -18.35 -5.30
N PRO A 104 21.97 -18.75 -4.67
CA PRO A 104 23.27 -18.13 -4.94
C PRO A 104 23.58 -18.17 -6.44
N GLN A 105 24.16 -17.09 -6.94
CA GLN A 105 24.44 -16.79 -8.35
C GLN A 105 23.22 -16.50 -9.22
N ASP A 106 22.02 -16.34 -8.65
CA ASP A 106 20.87 -15.87 -9.42
C ASP A 106 21.04 -14.39 -9.81
N ILE A 107 20.79 -14.14 -11.10
CA ILE A 107 20.80 -12.80 -11.70
C ILE A 107 19.36 -12.32 -11.81
N ILE A 108 19.06 -11.20 -11.14
CA ILE A 108 17.77 -10.51 -11.14
C ILE A 108 17.84 -9.37 -12.16
N THR A 109 17.00 -9.44 -13.17
CA THR A 109 16.90 -8.44 -14.24
C THR A 109 15.43 -8.08 -14.48
N SER A 110 15.12 -6.86 -14.91
CA SER A 110 13.75 -6.51 -15.30
C SER A 110 13.47 -6.85 -16.76
N LYS A 111 12.21 -7.17 -17.09
CA LYS A 111 11.79 -7.48 -18.48
C LYS A 111 11.53 -6.22 -19.32
N ASP A 112 10.77 -5.25 -18.80
CA ASP A 112 10.29 -4.10 -19.56
C ASP A 112 11.21 -2.89 -19.44
N GLU A 113 12.00 -2.62 -20.47
CA GLU A 113 13.13 -1.69 -20.39
C GLU A 113 12.77 -0.23 -20.05
N GLN A 114 11.57 0.28 -20.34
CA GLN A 114 11.28 1.71 -20.12
C GLN A 114 10.54 1.96 -18.80
N LYS A 115 9.37 1.34 -18.59
CA LYS A 115 8.57 1.55 -17.38
C LYS A 115 9.25 0.98 -16.14
N SER A 116 9.77 -0.25 -16.21
CA SER A 116 10.43 -0.86 -15.05
C SER A 116 11.74 -0.16 -14.71
N ARG A 117 12.53 0.29 -15.70
CA ARG A 117 13.76 1.07 -15.43
C ARG A 117 13.43 2.42 -14.81
N ALA A 118 12.39 3.12 -15.28
CA ALA A 118 11.96 4.38 -14.66
C ALA A 118 11.52 4.20 -13.20
N LEU A 119 10.77 3.13 -12.91
CA LEU A 119 10.40 2.78 -11.53
C LEU A 119 11.62 2.46 -10.67
N ILE A 120 12.50 1.56 -11.14
CA ILE A 120 13.72 1.18 -10.41
C ILE A 120 14.60 2.41 -10.17
N GLN A 121 14.74 3.28 -11.17
CA GLN A 121 15.52 4.51 -11.05
C GLN A 121 14.94 5.45 -9.99
N ASN A 122 13.62 5.71 -10.02
CA ASN A 122 12.96 6.52 -9.00
C ASN A 122 13.15 5.95 -7.59
N TYR A 123 13.11 4.62 -7.43
CA TYR A 123 13.37 3.95 -6.15
C TYR A 123 14.83 4.06 -5.72
N LEU A 124 15.79 3.88 -6.63
CA LEU A 124 17.22 4.04 -6.32
C LEU A 124 17.58 5.47 -5.94
N ASP A 125 16.91 6.45 -6.55
CA ASP A 125 17.12 7.88 -6.29
C ASP A 125 16.44 8.35 -4.99
N SER A 126 15.32 7.72 -4.61
CA SER A 126 14.58 8.07 -3.39
C SER A 126 14.99 7.27 -2.15
N ALA A 127 15.61 6.09 -2.32
CA ALA A 127 16.01 5.26 -1.20
C ALA A 127 17.20 5.87 -0.43
N PRO A 128 17.17 5.87 0.92
CA PRO A 128 18.37 6.17 1.69
C PRO A 128 19.47 5.17 1.31
N ARG A 129 20.68 5.65 1.07
CA ARG A 129 21.85 4.82 0.77
C ARG A 129 22.28 4.05 2.02
N GLU A 130 21.51 3.06 2.42
CA GLU A 130 22.01 2.02 3.30
C GLU A 130 23.05 1.20 2.54
N GLU A 131 24.13 0.83 3.23
CA GLU A 131 25.17 0.00 2.63
C GLU A 131 24.55 -1.34 2.22
N LEU A 132 24.58 -1.62 0.92
CA LEU A 132 24.11 -2.90 0.38
C LEU A 132 24.86 -4.03 1.08
N PRO A 133 24.15 -5.06 1.56
CA PRO A 133 24.79 -6.12 2.31
C PRO A 133 25.71 -6.94 1.39
N THR A 134 26.79 -7.47 1.96
CA THR A 134 27.85 -8.16 1.20
C THR A 134 27.39 -9.34 0.33
N HIS A 135 26.23 -9.92 0.64
CA HIS A 135 25.65 -11.04 -0.11
C HIS A 135 24.84 -10.61 -1.35
N LEU A 136 24.66 -9.30 -1.58
CA LEU A 136 23.99 -8.75 -2.77
C LEU A 136 24.94 -7.81 -3.52
N THR A 137 24.84 -7.79 -4.85
CA THR A 137 25.55 -6.83 -5.69
C THR A 137 24.58 -6.21 -6.67
N LEU A 138 24.56 -4.88 -6.70
CA LEU A 138 23.74 -4.11 -7.62
C LEU A 138 24.65 -3.42 -8.64
N HIS A 139 24.36 -3.58 -9.93
CA HIS A 139 25.00 -2.86 -11.02
C HIS A 139 24.04 -1.78 -11.55
N PRO A 140 24.19 -0.50 -11.16
CA PRO A 140 23.23 0.57 -11.46
C PRO A 140 23.04 0.80 -12.95
N PHE A 141 24.13 0.85 -13.72
CA PHE A 141 24.09 1.10 -15.17
C PHE A 141 23.39 0.00 -15.97
N GLN A 142 23.42 -1.24 -15.48
CA GLN A 142 22.81 -2.37 -16.16
C GLN A 142 21.45 -2.77 -15.56
N TYR A 143 21.04 -2.12 -14.47
CA TYR A 143 19.88 -2.51 -13.64
C TYR A 143 19.85 -4.02 -13.36
N LYS A 144 21.02 -4.59 -13.02
CA LYS A 144 21.18 -6.00 -12.68
C LYS A 144 21.48 -6.15 -11.19
N GLY A 145 20.70 -6.99 -10.52
CA GLY A 145 21.00 -7.49 -9.18
C GLY A 145 21.60 -8.88 -9.26
N LEU A 146 22.59 -9.16 -8.43
CA LEU A 146 23.22 -10.48 -8.32
C LEU A 146 23.21 -10.94 -6.87
N VAL A 147 22.75 -12.18 -6.65
CA VAL A 147 22.76 -12.84 -5.35
C VAL A 147 24.09 -13.57 -5.20
N ASN A 148 25.00 -13.10 -4.35
CA ASN A 148 26.33 -13.71 -4.19
C ASN A 148 26.28 -14.98 -3.33
N LYS A 149 25.60 -14.91 -2.19
CA LYS A 149 25.67 -15.91 -1.11
C LYS A 149 24.33 -16.06 -0.39
N ILE A 150 24.19 -17.14 0.38
CA ILE A 150 23.09 -17.32 1.33
C ILE A 150 23.28 -16.33 2.49
N ILE A 151 22.16 -15.86 3.05
CA ILE A 151 22.14 -14.91 4.17
C ILE A 151 22.66 -15.60 5.44
N ASP A 152 23.62 -14.98 6.10
CA ASP A 152 24.04 -15.36 7.46
C ASP A 152 23.13 -14.70 8.50
N SER A 153 22.97 -15.30 9.68
CA SER A 153 22.10 -14.79 10.76
C SER A 153 22.41 -13.34 11.18
N LYS A 154 23.65 -12.89 11.02
CA LYS A 154 24.08 -11.50 11.31
C LYS A 154 23.53 -10.46 10.34
N TRP A 155 23.15 -10.87 9.14
CA TRP A 155 22.68 -10.00 8.06
C TRP A 155 21.16 -9.97 7.92
N VAL A 156 20.43 -10.59 8.85
CA VAL A 156 18.97 -10.54 8.90
C VAL A 156 18.55 -9.13 9.31
N GLY A 157 17.81 -8.44 8.43
CA GLY A 157 17.39 -7.03 8.62
C GLY A 157 16.33 -6.79 9.72
N LEU A 158 16.12 -7.76 10.61
CA LEU A 158 15.12 -7.69 11.67
C LEU A 158 15.76 -8.09 13.01
N LYS A 159 15.49 -7.31 14.06
CA LYS A 159 15.92 -7.63 15.43
C LYS A 159 14.92 -8.61 16.04
N ILE A 160 15.06 -9.90 15.73
CA ILE A 160 14.16 -10.97 16.20
C ILE A 160 14.97 -12.02 16.97
N ASN A 161 14.39 -12.52 18.07
CA ASN A 161 14.90 -13.70 18.76
C ASN A 161 14.25 -14.96 18.17
N GLU A 162 14.94 -15.60 17.24
CA GLU A 162 14.46 -16.78 16.51
C GLU A 162 14.10 -17.95 17.44
N LEU A 163 14.76 -18.07 18.60
CA LEU A 163 14.49 -19.13 19.58
C LEU A 163 13.06 -19.03 20.14
N LEU A 164 12.56 -17.82 20.38
CA LEU A 164 11.18 -17.63 20.85
C LEU A 164 10.16 -18.03 19.79
N VAL A 165 10.48 -17.82 18.51
CA VAL A 165 9.62 -18.24 17.39
C VAL A 165 9.57 -19.76 17.33
N VAL A 166 10.71 -20.43 17.46
CA VAL A 166 10.78 -21.90 17.50
C VAL A 166 10.00 -22.46 18.69
N GLU A 167 10.16 -21.87 19.88
CA GLU A 167 9.43 -22.29 21.08
C GLU A 167 7.91 -22.14 20.90
N TYR A 168 7.46 -21.01 20.33
CA TYR A 168 6.04 -20.76 20.07
C TYR A 168 5.42 -21.81 19.15
N TYR A 169 6.03 -22.09 18.01
CA TYR A 169 5.51 -23.08 17.05
C TYR A 169 5.62 -24.52 17.55
N SER A 170 6.59 -24.82 18.42
CA SER A 170 6.70 -26.17 19.04
C SER A 170 5.58 -26.47 20.04
N ARG A 171 4.89 -25.45 20.56
CA ARG A 171 3.77 -25.58 21.50
C ARG A 171 2.40 -25.67 20.82
N GLN A 172 2.34 -25.47 19.50
CA GLN A 172 1.09 -25.52 18.72
C GLN A 172 0.70 -26.93 18.26
N THR A 173 1.56 -27.92 18.50
CA THR A 173 1.25 -29.35 18.35
C THR A 173 0.60 -29.88 19.61
#